data_AF-A0A372JCQ6-F1
#
_entry.id   AF-A0A372JCQ6-F1
#
_cell.length_a   1.000
_cell.length_b   1.000
_cell.length_c   1.000
_cell.angle_alpha   90.00
_cell.angle_beta   90.00
_cell.angle_gamma   90.00
#
_symmetry.space_group_name_H-M   'P 1'
#
loop_
_entity.id
_entity.type
_entity.pdbx_description
1 polymer ?
#
loop_
_entity_poly.entity_id
_entity_poly.type
_entity_poly.pdbx_seq_one_letter_code
_entity_poly.pdbx_strand_id
1 'polypeptide(L)'
;MRPERPADAAVILESLREPERFALLFHRHAQAIGRYVTRRLGPGPAEDIVAETFLVAFRERRRFDTAGPDARPWLYGIATNLVRRHRRDEVRLLRALARTGADPVTESFADAADARLSAGAAGRGLA
;
A
#
# COMPACT_ATOMS: atom_id res chain seq x y z
N MET A 1 35.11 8.14 3.85
CA MET A 1 34.12 9.17 3.46
C MET A 1 32.83 8.45 3.10
N ARG A 2 31.74 8.56 3.89
CA ARG A 2 30.47 7.92 3.50
C ARG A 2 29.87 8.73 2.35
N PRO A 3 29.42 8.13 1.25
CA PRO A 3 28.77 8.88 0.18
C PRO A 3 27.54 9.59 0.74
N GLU A 4 27.42 10.88 0.46
CA GLU A 4 26.29 11.70 0.85
C GLU A 4 25.03 11.11 0.20
N ARG A 5 23.97 10.85 0.99
CA ARG A 5 22.76 10.22 0.46
C ARG A 5 22.08 11.22 -0.49
N PRO A 6 21.79 10.86 -1.76
CA PRO A 6 21.17 11.81 -2.68
C PRO A 6 19.79 12.21 -2.15
N ALA A 7 19.43 13.50 -2.27
CA ALA A 7 18.10 13.99 -1.94
C ALA A 7 17.03 13.26 -2.77
N ASP A 8 15.80 13.17 -2.26
CA ASP A 8 14.75 12.43 -2.96
C ASP A 8 14.42 13.06 -4.33
N ALA A 9 14.48 14.38 -4.42
CA ALA A 9 14.32 15.10 -5.69
C ALA A 9 15.35 14.66 -6.74
N ALA A 10 16.62 14.47 -6.35
CA ALA A 10 17.66 14.01 -7.26
C ALA A 10 17.38 12.59 -7.75
N VAL A 11 16.99 11.68 -6.84
CA VAL A 11 16.63 10.30 -7.19
C VAL A 11 15.41 10.26 -8.13
N ILE A 12 14.41 11.11 -7.90
CA ILE A 12 13.24 11.24 -8.77
C ILE A 12 13.65 11.70 -10.17
N LEU A 13 14.49 12.73 -10.27
CA LEU A 13 15.00 13.24 -11.55
C LEU A 13 15.84 12.20 -12.29
N GLU A 14 16.75 11.51 -11.60
CA GLU A 14 17.53 10.39 -12.16
C GLU A 14 16.60 9.29 -12.70
N SER A 15 15.53 8.96 -11.96
CA SER A 15 14.58 7.92 -12.34
C SER A 15 13.73 8.23 -13.59
N LEU A 16 13.80 9.46 -14.12
CA LEU A 16 13.23 9.79 -15.42
C LEU A 16 14.02 9.15 -16.57
N ARG A 17 15.32 8.94 -16.38
CA ARG A 17 16.24 8.32 -17.36
C ARG A 17 16.61 6.90 -16.99
N GLU A 18 16.76 6.63 -15.69
CA GLU A 18 17.14 5.33 -15.10
C GLU A 18 16.03 4.85 -14.15
N PRO A 19 14.93 4.27 -14.66
CA PRO A 19 13.74 3.90 -13.88
C PRO A 19 14.02 3.17 -12.55
N GLU A 20 15.01 2.29 -12.53
CA GLU A 20 15.48 1.52 -11.39
C GLU A 20 15.94 2.37 -10.20
N ARG A 21 16.39 3.61 -10.45
CA ARG A 21 16.75 4.57 -9.39
C ARG A 21 15.58 4.85 -8.45
N PHE A 22 14.35 4.75 -8.95
CA PHE A 22 13.16 4.96 -8.13
C PHE A 22 13.03 3.95 -6.98
N ALA A 23 13.62 2.75 -7.09
CA ALA A 23 13.61 1.76 -6.02
C ALA A 23 14.18 2.32 -4.70
N LEU A 24 15.11 3.28 -4.77
CA LEU A 24 15.65 3.94 -3.59
C LEU A 24 14.59 4.74 -2.81
N LEU A 25 13.61 5.35 -3.49
CA LEU A 25 12.47 5.99 -2.81
C LEU A 25 11.62 4.96 -2.07
N PHE A 26 11.36 3.81 -2.71
CA PHE A 26 10.63 2.72 -2.08
C PHE A 26 11.35 2.25 -0.81
N HIS A 27 12.64 1.92 -0.90
CA HIS A 27 13.42 1.46 0.26
C HIS A 27 13.47 2.48 1.40
N ARG A 28 13.49 3.78 1.10
CA ARG A 28 13.51 4.85 2.10
C ARG A 28 12.16 5.02 2.81
N HIS A 29 11.06 4.91 2.08
CA HIS A 29 9.77 5.43 2.54
C HIS A 29 8.68 4.38 2.73
N ALA A 30 8.82 3.18 2.14
CA ALA A 30 7.78 2.14 2.20
C ALA A 30 7.36 1.80 3.63
N GLN A 31 8.32 1.71 4.56
CA GLN A 31 8.02 1.42 5.97
C GLN A 31 7.20 2.53 6.64
N ALA A 32 7.51 3.80 6.35
CA ALA A 32 6.78 4.93 6.92
C ALA A 32 5.35 5.03 6.37
N ILE A 33 5.19 4.86 5.06
CA ILE A 33 3.88 4.81 4.40
C ILE A 33 3.09 3.58 4.89
N GLY A 34 3.72 2.42 5.01
CA GLY A 34 3.08 1.20 5.53
C GLY A 34 2.53 1.39 6.94
N ARG A 35 3.31 1.97 7.85
CA ARG A 35 2.81 2.34 9.20
C ARG A 35 1.63 3.30 9.14
N TYR A 36 1.67 4.28 8.26
CA TYR A 36 0.60 5.27 8.10
C TYR A 36 -0.71 4.67 7.60
N VAL A 37 -0.63 3.78 6.61
CA VAL A 37 -1.78 3.07 6.05
C VAL A 37 -2.33 2.05 7.04
N THR A 38 -1.46 1.27 7.69
CA THR A 38 -1.85 0.27 8.69
C THR A 38 -2.67 0.91 9.81
N ARG A 39 -2.27 2.10 10.29
CA ARG A 39 -3.04 2.86 11.30
C ARG A 39 -4.44 3.29 10.84
N ARG A 40 -4.72 3.28 9.55
CA ARG A 40 -5.98 3.80 8.96
C ARG A 40 -6.89 2.70 8.43
N LEU A 41 -6.32 1.62 7.92
CA LEU A 41 -7.07 0.54 7.27
C LEU A 41 -6.81 -0.84 7.90
N GLY A 42 -5.96 -0.91 8.93
CA GLY A 42 -5.48 -2.19 9.45
C GLY A 42 -4.40 -2.82 8.55
N PRO A 43 -3.84 -3.97 8.96
CA PRO A 43 -2.73 -4.61 8.26
C PRO A 43 -3.14 -5.23 6.92
N GLY A 44 -4.38 -5.73 6.77
CA GLY A 44 -4.84 -6.44 5.58
C GLY A 44 -4.62 -5.68 4.27
N PRO A 45 -5.23 -4.49 4.09
CA PRO A 45 -5.08 -3.72 2.86
C PRO A 45 -3.79 -2.87 2.80
N ALA A 46 -2.93 -2.92 3.82
CA ALA A 46 -1.81 -1.99 3.92
C ALA A 46 -0.74 -2.22 2.85
N GLU A 47 -0.42 -3.48 2.56
CA GLU A 47 0.61 -3.85 1.58
C GLU A 47 0.21 -3.39 0.16
N ASP A 48 -1.02 -3.64 -0.24
CA ASP A 48 -1.56 -3.24 -1.55
C ASP A 48 -1.55 -1.73 -1.73
N ILE A 49 -2.02 -0.98 -0.73
CA ILE A 49 -2.05 0.49 -0.80
C ILE A 49 -0.63 1.06 -0.81
N VAL A 50 0.34 0.44 -0.13
CA VAL A 50 1.76 0.82 -0.23
C VAL A 50 2.24 0.59 -1.66
N ALA A 51 2.05 -0.60 -2.21
CA ALA A 51 2.46 -0.91 -3.58
C ALA A 51 1.83 0.05 -4.60
N GLU A 52 0.53 0.30 -4.50
CA GLU A 52 -0.18 1.24 -5.36
C GLU A 52 0.30 2.68 -5.18
N THR A 53 0.62 3.11 -3.95
CA THR A 53 1.21 4.44 -3.69
C THR A 53 2.49 4.65 -4.50
N PHE A 54 3.41 3.68 -4.45
CA PHE A 54 4.68 3.78 -5.18
C PHE A 54 4.51 3.59 -6.69
N LEU A 55 3.52 2.80 -7.13
CA LEU A 55 3.18 2.69 -8.55
C LEU A 55 2.66 4.02 -9.11
N VAL A 56 1.74 4.67 -8.39
CA VAL A 56 1.21 6.00 -8.76
C VAL A 56 2.33 7.03 -8.73
N ALA A 57 3.12 7.06 -7.67
CA ALA A 57 4.27 7.95 -7.58
C ALA A 57 5.24 7.73 -8.75
N PHE A 58 5.57 6.49 -9.09
CA PHE A 58 6.41 6.19 -10.24
C PHE A 58 5.83 6.74 -11.54
N ARG A 59 4.53 6.54 -11.81
CA ARG A 59 3.87 7.05 -13.04
C ARG A 59 3.86 8.59 -13.09
N GLU A 60 3.62 9.22 -11.94
CA GLU A 60 3.44 10.67 -11.82
C GLU A 60 4.73 11.44 -11.55
N ARG A 61 5.89 10.76 -11.45
CA ARG A 61 7.18 11.34 -11.04
C ARG A 61 7.65 12.52 -11.89
N ARG A 62 7.18 12.65 -13.14
CA ARG A 62 7.42 13.83 -14.00
C ARG A 62 6.76 15.11 -13.49
N ARG A 63 5.72 14.98 -12.66
CA ARG A 63 4.97 16.10 -12.07
C ARG A 63 5.42 16.43 -10.64
N PHE A 64 6.44 15.75 -10.13
CA PHE A 64 6.97 16.03 -8.81
C PHE A 64 7.62 17.42 -8.79
N ASP A 65 7.25 18.24 -7.81
CA ASP A 65 7.88 19.52 -7.57
C ASP A 65 9.26 19.32 -6.91
N THR A 66 10.31 19.61 -7.67
CA THR A 66 11.70 19.44 -7.24
C THR A 66 12.21 20.55 -6.34
N ALA A 67 11.40 21.57 -6.03
CA ALA A 67 11.79 22.63 -5.10
C ALA A 67 12.02 22.11 -3.67
N GLY A 68 11.37 21.00 -3.30
CA GLY A 68 11.56 20.32 -2.02
C GLY A 68 12.53 19.13 -2.10
N PRO A 69 13.44 18.95 -1.13
CA PRO A 69 14.40 17.83 -1.15
C PRO A 69 13.79 16.47 -0.75
N ASP A 70 12.55 16.46 -0.25
CA ASP A 70 11.90 15.31 0.42
C ASP A 70 10.60 14.91 -0.29
N ALA A 71 10.48 13.64 -0.68
CA ALA A 71 9.30 13.12 -1.36
C ALA A 71 8.16 12.73 -0.40
N ARG A 72 8.41 12.69 0.92
CA ARG A 72 7.42 12.22 1.91
C ARG A 72 6.07 12.94 1.80
N PRO A 73 5.96 14.28 1.77
CA PRO A 73 4.66 14.95 1.69
C PRO A 73 3.85 14.52 0.46
N TRP A 74 4.52 14.39 -0.68
CA TRP A 74 3.91 13.94 -1.93
C TRP A 74 3.42 12.49 -1.84
N LEU A 75 4.25 11.58 -1.31
CA LEU A 75 3.87 10.18 -1.08
C LEU A 75 2.69 10.04 -0.11
N TYR A 76 2.68 10.83 0.98
CA TYR A 76 1.54 10.85 1.91
C TYR A 76 0.26 11.38 1.26
N GLY A 77 0.37 12.35 0.36
CA GLY A 77 -0.77 12.84 -0.43
C GLY A 77 -1.41 11.72 -1.26
N ILE A 78 -0.58 10.98 -2.01
CA ILE A 78 -1.01 9.82 -2.81
C ILE A 78 -1.66 8.77 -1.90
N ALA A 79 -0.96 8.32 -0.85
CA ALA A 79 -1.47 7.31 0.07
C ALA A 79 -2.79 7.73 0.74
N THR A 80 -2.94 9.02 1.07
CA THR A 80 -4.19 9.57 1.64
C THR A 80 -5.35 9.45 0.68
N ASN A 81 -5.13 9.74 -0.61
CA ASN A 81 -6.17 9.62 -1.63
C ASN A 81 -6.59 8.15 -1.83
N LEU A 82 -5.62 7.22 -1.85
CA LEU A 82 -5.88 5.79 -1.95
C LEU A 82 -6.65 5.26 -0.74
N VAL A 83 -6.25 5.64 0.48
CA VAL A 83 -6.98 5.29 1.71
C VAL A 83 -8.43 5.79 1.67
N ARG A 84 -8.64 7.03 1.22
CA ARG A 84 -10.00 7.60 1.08
C ARG A 84 -10.82 6.84 0.04
N ARG A 85 -10.21 6.43 -1.09
CA ARG A 85 -10.86 5.61 -2.10
C ARG A 85 -11.26 4.25 -1.54
N HIS A 86 -10.32 3.55 -0.91
CA HIS A 86 -10.54 2.23 -0.30
C HIS A 86 -11.73 2.23 0.66
N ARG A 87 -11.77 3.18 1.61
CA ARG A 87 -12.91 3.31 2.55
C ARG A 87 -14.24 3.55 1.86
N ARG A 88 -14.28 4.33 0.78
CA ARG A 88 -15.53 4.57 0.03
C ARG A 88 -15.99 3.31 -0.69
N ASP A 89 -15.06 2.54 -1.24
CA ASP A 89 -15.37 1.31 -1.96
C ASP A 89 -15.87 0.23 -0.99
N GLU A 90 -15.24 0.10 0.18
CA GLU A 90 -15.67 -0.81 1.26
C GLU A 90 -17.06 -0.44 1.78
N VAL A 91 -17.34 0.84 2.06
CA VAL A 91 -18.67 1.29 2.47
C VAL A 91 -19.73 1.01 1.39
N ARG A 92 -19.38 1.16 0.10
CA ARG A 92 -20.30 0.85 -1.01
C ARG A 92 -20.59 -0.65 -1.10
N LEU A 93 -19.58 -1.48 -0.92
CA LEU A 93 -19.71 -2.94 -0.90
C LEU A 93 -20.61 -3.40 0.26
N LEU A 94 -20.32 -2.96 1.48
CA LEU A 94 -21.13 -3.30 2.66
C LEU A 94 -22.59 -2.88 2.48
N ARG A 95 -22.85 -1.70 1.92
CA ARG A 95 -24.21 -1.24 1.59
C ARG A 95 -24.87 -2.06 0.48
N ALA A 96 -24.11 -2.63 -0.45
CA ALA A 96 -24.67 -3.52 -1.46
C ALA A 96 -25.07 -4.86 -0.85
N LEU A 97 -24.20 -5.45 -0.02
CA LEU A 97 -24.45 -6.73 0.68
C LEU A 97 -25.61 -6.63 1.68
N ALA A 98 -25.68 -5.54 2.44
CA ALA A 98 -26.80 -5.29 3.34
C ALA A 98 -28.16 -5.23 2.61
N ARG A 99 -28.18 -4.83 1.33
CA ARG A 99 -29.40 -4.83 0.51
C ARG A 99 -29.77 -6.20 -0.02
N THR A 100 -28.85 -7.15 -0.08
CA THR A 100 -29.10 -8.53 -0.52
C THR A 100 -29.44 -9.48 0.63
N GLY A 101 -29.36 -9.01 1.89
CA GLY A 101 -29.59 -9.84 3.08
C GLY A 101 -28.41 -10.73 3.49
N ALA A 102 -27.25 -10.57 2.83
CA ALA A 102 -26.01 -11.22 3.22
C ALA A 102 -25.27 -10.34 4.23
N ASP A 103 -24.92 -10.87 5.40
CA ASP A 103 -24.08 -10.16 6.37
C ASP A 103 -22.58 -10.40 6.07
N PRO A 104 -21.84 -9.39 5.58
CA PRO A 104 -20.43 -9.52 5.23
C PRO A 104 -19.53 -9.89 6.40
N VAL A 105 -19.94 -9.55 7.64
CA VAL A 105 -19.16 -9.89 8.83
C VAL A 105 -19.16 -11.41 9.01
N THR A 106 -20.30 -12.07 8.79
CA THR A 106 -20.43 -13.53 8.94
C THR A 106 -19.67 -14.28 7.84
N GLU A 107 -19.71 -13.79 6.59
CA GLU A 107 -18.94 -14.37 5.49
C GLU A 107 -17.42 -14.23 5.69
N SER A 108 -16.94 -13.06 6.15
CA SER A 108 -15.51 -12.88 6.44
C SER A 108 -15.00 -13.76 7.58
N PHE A 109 -15.83 -14.02 8.60
CA PHE A 109 -15.48 -14.98 9.65
C PHE A 109 -15.44 -16.43 9.15
N ALA A 110 -16.33 -16.79 8.22
CA ALA A 110 -16.33 -18.10 7.57
C ALA A 110 -15.05 -18.32 6.74
N ASP A 111 -14.69 -17.35 5.89
CA ASP A 111 -13.44 -17.39 5.10
C ASP A 111 -12.19 -17.46 5.99
N ALA A 112 -12.16 -16.71 7.09
CA ALA A 112 -11.05 -16.74 8.04
C ALA A 112 -10.97 -18.08 8.82
N ALA A 113 -12.11 -18.77 9.02
CA ALA A 113 -12.14 -20.11 9.58
C ALA A 113 -11.64 -21.15 8.57
N ASP A 114 -12.05 -21.05 7.30
CA ASP A 114 -11.62 -21.93 6.22
C ASP A 114 -10.12 -21.82 5.93
N ALA A 115 -9.55 -20.62 6.01
CA ALA A 115 -8.10 -20.40 5.89
C ALA A 115 -7.32 -21.11 7.02
N ARG A 116 -7.84 -21.09 8.26
CA ARG A 116 -7.22 -21.80 9.40
C ARG A 116 -7.34 -23.32 9.27
N LEU A 117 -8.48 -23.81 8.78
CA LEU A 117 -8.70 -25.24 8.52
C LEU A 117 -7.76 -25.75 7.42
N SER A 118 -7.56 -24.96 6.37
CA SER A 118 -6.62 -25.29 5.28
C SER A 118 -5.16 -25.30 5.73
N ALA A 119 -4.78 -24.38 6.63
CA ALA A 119 -3.45 -24.36 7.23
C ALA A 119 -3.22 -25.54 8.21
N GLY A 120 -4.27 -26.06 8.85
CA GLY A 120 -4.20 -27.22 9.74
C GLY A 120 -4.23 -28.58 9.04
N ALA A 121 -4.81 -28.68 7.85
CA ALA A 121 -4.95 -29.93 7.11
C ALA A 121 -3.64 -30.41 6.44
N ALA A 122 -2.70 -29.51 6.17
CA ALA A 122 -1.40 -29.85 5.56
C ALA A 122 -0.43 -30.59 6.50
N GLY A 123 -0.76 -30.76 7.78
CA GLY A 123 0.12 -31.35 8.81
C GLY A 123 -0.14 -32.81 9.18
N ARG A 124 -1.12 -33.51 8.59
CA ARG A 124 -1.47 -34.89 8.97
C ARG A 124 -1.47 -35.87 7.80
N GLY A 125 -0.35 -35.94 7.08
CA GLY A 125 -0.20 -36.87 5.97
C GLY A 125 1.23 -37.22 5.65
N LEU A 126 2.07 -37.48 6.65
CA LEU A 126 3.38 -38.15 6.49
C LEU A 126 3.65 -38.99 7.75
N ALA A 127 3.17 -40.23 7.76
CA ALA A 127 3.60 -41.29 8.67
C ALA A 127 3.57 -42.62 7.90
#